data_AF-A0A4Q2FRW0-F1
#
_entry.id   AF-A0A4Q2FRW0-F1
#
_cell.length_a   1.000
_cell.length_b   1.000
_cell.length_c   1.000
_cell.angle_alpha   90.00
_cell.angle_beta   90.00
_cell.angle_gamma   90.00
#
_symmetry.space_group_name_H-M   'P 1'
#
loop_
_entity.id
_entity.type
_entity.pdbx_description
1 polymer ?
#
loop_
_entity_poly.entity_id
_entity_poly.type
_entity_poly.pdbx_seq_one_letter_code
_entity_poly.pdbx_strand_id
1 'polypeptide(L)'
;MFDNEYIVSLKRFISNVEIVSINNKLQAYDNVDIIYILEKREDEFFISLNERGVSTEYCKIRNKELAQLYFAIFVKRGVTDFEFPLMTLINDIEDIEILKEYLTREKLDSFYSVDSRIKGKINFSSELNKIYYVDASDNEYNLFYLPNRIFQTFYASIVKLKTIKEWLIQLNDANGLGDQYEATLLGYSSEGVEKF
;
A
#
# COMPACT_ATOMS: atom_id res chain seq x y z
N MET A 1 -22.54 10.17 -8.31
CA MET A 1 -21.49 10.52 -9.29
C MET A 1 -20.25 10.92 -8.50
N PHE A 2 -19.04 10.62 -8.98
CA PHE A 2 -17.82 11.01 -8.29
C PHE A 2 -17.54 12.51 -8.48
N ASP A 3 -16.99 13.15 -7.45
CA ASP A 3 -16.72 14.59 -7.49
C ASP A 3 -15.59 14.89 -8.48
N ASN A 4 -15.75 15.94 -9.30
CA ASN A 4 -14.74 16.34 -10.28
C ASN A 4 -13.39 16.65 -9.63
N GLU A 5 -13.40 17.22 -8.43
CA GLU A 5 -12.18 17.49 -7.65
C GLU A 5 -11.40 16.20 -7.35
N TYR A 6 -12.10 15.15 -6.90
CA TYR A 6 -11.49 13.84 -6.68
C TYR A 6 -10.89 13.27 -7.97
N ILE A 7 -11.60 13.32 -9.10
CA ILE A 7 -11.10 12.80 -10.38
C ILE A 7 -9.84 13.56 -10.82
N VAL A 8 -9.82 14.88 -10.68
CA VAL A 8 -8.65 15.71 -11.01
C VAL A 8 -7.46 15.36 -10.11
N SER A 9 -7.67 15.25 -8.80
CA SER A 9 -6.63 14.85 -7.85
C SER A 9 -6.09 13.45 -8.14
N LEU A 10 -6.97 12.50 -8.44
CA LEU A 10 -6.61 11.13 -8.80
C LEU A 10 -5.74 11.09 -10.08
N LYS A 11 -6.12 11.85 -11.12
CA LYS A 11 -5.32 11.97 -12.35
C LYS A 11 -3.93 12.51 -12.08
N ARG A 12 -3.81 13.56 -11.25
CA ARG A 12 -2.51 14.12 -10.87
C ARG A 12 -1.67 13.11 -10.09
N PHE A 13 -2.27 12.44 -9.11
CA PHE A 13 -1.60 11.48 -8.25
C PHE A 13 -1.10 10.24 -9.02
N ILE A 14 -1.90 9.68 -9.92
CA ILE A 14 -1.49 8.47 -10.66
C ILE A 14 -0.59 8.83 -11.85
N SER A 15 -0.87 9.96 -12.52
CA SER A 15 -0.08 10.61 -13.59
C SER A 15 0.00 9.86 -14.93
N ASN A 16 0.14 8.53 -14.92
CA ASN A 16 0.49 7.72 -16.10
C ASN A 16 -0.64 6.82 -16.62
N VAL A 17 -1.89 7.05 -16.22
CA VAL A 17 -3.03 6.21 -16.61
C VAL A 17 -4.16 7.06 -17.17
N GLU A 18 -4.91 6.51 -18.12
CA GLU A 18 -6.18 7.10 -18.51
C GLU A 18 -7.21 6.88 -17.39
N ILE A 19 -7.90 7.96 -16.98
CA ILE A 19 -8.99 7.87 -16.01
C ILE A 19 -10.26 8.42 -16.61
N VAL A 20 -11.29 7.56 -16.65
CA VAL A 20 -12.59 7.84 -17.24
C VAL A 20 -13.69 7.64 -16.20
N SER A 21 -14.59 8.61 -16.08
CA SER A 21 -15.79 8.50 -15.25
C SER A 21 -17.00 8.30 -16.16
N ILE A 22 -17.70 7.18 -16.01
CA ILE A 22 -18.90 6.84 -16.78
C ILE A 22 -19.98 6.38 -15.81
N ASN A 23 -21.13 7.06 -15.81
CA ASN A 23 -22.26 6.79 -14.92
C ASN A 23 -21.85 6.79 -13.43
N ASN A 24 -21.95 5.63 -12.79
CA ASN A 24 -21.60 5.36 -11.40
C ASN A 24 -20.19 4.74 -11.24
N LYS A 25 -19.39 4.70 -12.31
CA LYS A 25 -18.06 4.06 -12.34
C LYS A 25 -16.96 5.08 -12.60
N LEU A 26 -15.84 4.86 -11.92
CA LEU A 26 -14.54 5.45 -12.24
C LEU A 26 -13.61 4.33 -12.67
N GLN A 27 -13.00 4.48 -13.83
CA GLN A 27 -12.15 3.48 -14.45
C GLN A 27 -10.76 4.06 -14.66
N ALA A 28 -9.73 3.33 -14.28
CA ALA A 28 -8.35 3.65 -14.57
C ALA A 28 -7.74 2.53 -15.42
N TYR A 29 -7.12 2.90 -16.53
CA TYR A 29 -6.55 1.97 -17.51
C TYR A 29 -5.03 1.97 -17.38
N ASP A 30 -4.42 0.80 -17.19
CA ASP A 30 -2.96 0.66 -17.05
C ASP A 30 -2.18 0.84 -18.38
N ASN A 31 -2.89 1.13 -19.47
CA ASN A 31 -2.39 1.18 -20.86
C ASN A 31 -1.90 -0.18 -21.40
N VAL A 32 -2.25 -1.28 -20.72
CA VAL A 32 -1.96 -2.65 -21.16
C VAL A 32 -3.29 -3.40 -21.28
N ASP A 33 -3.65 -4.21 -20.28
CA ASP A 33 -4.77 -5.13 -20.34
C ASP A 33 -5.66 -5.05 -19.07
N ILE A 34 -5.35 -4.15 -18.14
CA ILE A 34 -6.01 -4.06 -16.84
C ILE A 34 -6.81 -2.76 -16.72
N ILE A 35 -8.08 -2.92 -16.33
CA ILE A 35 -8.97 -1.84 -15.96
C ILE A 35 -9.29 -1.94 -14.48
N TYR A 36 -8.87 -0.95 -13.71
CA TYR A 36 -9.25 -0.78 -12.31
C TYR A 36 -10.57 -0.03 -12.25
N ILE A 37 -11.55 -0.53 -11.51
CA ILE A 37 -12.91 0.02 -11.50
C ILE A 37 -13.34 0.27 -10.07
N LEU A 38 -13.73 1.53 -9.78
CA LEU A 38 -14.47 1.92 -8.59
C LEU A 38 -15.92 2.20 -8.99
N GLU A 39 -16.85 1.40 -8.49
CA GLU A 39 -18.28 1.52 -8.78
C GLU A 39 -19.07 1.88 -7.54
N LYS A 40 -19.90 2.93 -7.61
CA LYS A 40 -20.91 3.22 -6.58
C LYS A 40 -22.18 2.42 -6.87
N ARG A 41 -22.59 1.55 -5.95
CA ARG A 41 -23.88 0.86 -5.97
C ARG A 41 -24.62 1.20 -4.69
N GLU A 42 -25.76 1.89 -4.82
CA GLU A 42 -26.52 2.39 -3.66
C GLU A 42 -25.62 3.24 -2.73
N ASP A 43 -25.46 2.82 -1.47
CA ASP A 43 -24.61 3.46 -0.45
C ASP A 43 -23.26 2.75 -0.27
N GLU A 44 -22.88 1.89 -1.20
CA GLU A 44 -21.66 1.10 -1.15
C GLU A 44 -20.76 1.35 -2.38
N PHE A 45 -19.46 1.12 -2.19
CA PHE A 45 -18.44 1.27 -3.20
C PHE A 45 -17.74 -0.06 -3.43
N PHE A 46 -17.73 -0.51 -4.68
CA PHE A 46 -17.14 -1.77 -5.11
C PHE A 46 -15.87 -1.47 -5.89
N ILE A 47 -14.78 -2.14 -5.52
CA ILE A 47 -13.51 -2.11 -6.25
C ILE A 47 -13.35 -3.43 -6.97
N SER A 48 -13.15 -3.36 -8.29
CA SER A 48 -12.97 -4.52 -9.15
C SER A 48 -11.85 -4.28 -10.15
N LEU A 49 -11.38 -5.37 -10.73
CA LEU A 49 -10.35 -5.40 -11.75
C LEU A 49 -10.87 -6.18 -12.95
N ASN A 50 -10.77 -5.62 -14.14
CA ASN A 50 -10.99 -6.33 -15.38
C ASN A 50 -9.65 -6.58 -16.05
N GLU A 51 -9.26 -7.85 -16.20
CA GLU A 51 -8.06 -8.26 -16.92
C GLU A 51 -8.48 -9.03 -18.15
N ARG A 52 -8.20 -8.50 -19.34
CA ARG A 52 -8.49 -9.16 -20.63
C ARG A 52 -9.95 -9.65 -20.75
N GLY A 53 -10.90 -8.89 -20.23
CA GLY A 53 -12.32 -9.21 -20.25
C GLY A 53 -12.83 -10.03 -19.06
N VAL A 54 -11.94 -10.53 -18.19
CA VAL A 54 -12.32 -11.25 -16.97
C VAL A 54 -12.44 -10.24 -15.82
N SER A 55 -13.66 -10.05 -15.32
CA SER A 55 -13.94 -9.13 -14.22
C SER A 55 -13.92 -9.85 -12.87
N THR A 56 -13.11 -9.37 -11.94
CA THR A 56 -13.03 -9.87 -10.56
C THR A 56 -13.34 -8.74 -9.59
N GLU A 57 -14.35 -8.94 -8.74
CA GLU A 57 -14.63 -8.02 -7.63
C GLU A 57 -13.67 -8.31 -6.49
N TYR A 58 -12.96 -7.28 -6.03
CA TYR A 58 -11.89 -7.42 -5.05
C TYR A 58 -12.38 -7.11 -3.63
N CYS A 59 -13.13 -6.02 -3.48
CA CYS A 59 -13.68 -5.63 -2.19
C CYS A 59 -14.84 -4.66 -2.29
N LYS A 60 -15.52 -4.50 -1.16
CA LYS A 60 -16.60 -3.54 -0.93
C LYS A 60 -16.28 -2.66 0.28
N ILE A 61 -16.58 -1.36 0.16
CA ILE A 61 -16.31 -0.33 1.18
C ILE A 61 -17.54 0.57 1.29
N ARG A 62 -18.00 0.84 2.52
CA ARG A 62 -19.16 1.73 2.76
C ARG A 62 -18.76 3.21 2.87
N ASN A 63 -17.63 3.49 3.51
CA ASN A 63 -17.17 4.85 3.67
C ASN A 63 -16.61 5.38 2.34
N LYS A 64 -17.19 6.48 1.83
CA LYS A 64 -16.85 7.07 0.53
C LYS A 64 -15.39 7.49 0.46
N GLU A 65 -14.91 8.20 1.48
CA GLU A 65 -13.57 8.77 1.51
C GLU A 65 -12.51 7.66 1.59
N LEU A 66 -12.74 6.63 2.39
CA LEU A 66 -11.92 5.42 2.45
C LEU A 66 -11.92 4.69 1.10
N ALA A 67 -13.08 4.53 0.46
CA ALA A 67 -13.17 3.88 -0.84
C ALA A 67 -12.35 4.63 -1.91
N GLN A 68 -12.41 5.96 -1.88
CA GLN A 68 -11.66 6.83 -2.79
C GLN A 68 -10.14 6.76 -2.55
N LEU A 69 -9.70 6.78 -1.28
CA LEU A 69 -8.28 6.63 -0.92
C LEU A 69 -7.76 5.23 -1.24
N TYR A 70 -8.52 4.21 -0.86
CA TYR A 70 -8.17 2.81 -1.12
C TYR A 70 -8.05 2.56 -2.62
N PHE A 71 -8.99 3.05 -3.42
CA PHE A 71 -8.92 2.94 -4.88
C PHE A 71 -7.68 3.65 -5.44
N ALA A 72 -7.40 4.88 -5.00
CA ALA A 72 -6.22 5.62 -5.45
C ALA A 72 -4.92 4.85 -5.19
N ILE A 73 -4.74 4.34 -3.98
CA ILE A 73 -3.59 3.52 -3.61
C ILE A 73 -3.59 2.19 -4.37
N PHE A 74 -4.73 1.54 -4.55
CA PHE A 74 -4.86 0.29 -5.27
C PHE A 74 -4.40 0.42 -6.74
N VAL A 75 -4.89 1.44 -7.45
CA VAL A 75 -4.45 1.72 -8.83
C VAL A 75 -2.97 2.09 -8.85
N LYS A 76 -2.52 3.00 -7.97
CA LYS A 76 -1.11 3.44 -7.95
C LYS A 76 -0.16 2.28 -7.72
N ARG A 77 -0.48 1.35 -6.81
CA ARG A 77 0.29 0.12 -6.60
C ARG A 77 0.34 -0.74 -7.86
N GLY A 78 -0.79 -0.90 -8.54
CA GLY A 78 -0.90 -1.73 -9.73
C GLY A 78 -0.11 -1.20 -10.93
N VAL A 79 0.09 0.12 -11.01
CA VAL A 79 0.81 0.76 -12.13
C VAL A 79 2.19 1.30 -11.77
N THR A 80 2.66 1.06 -10.54
CA THR A 80 4.01 1.45 -10.12
C THR A 80 4.92 0.24 -10.03
N ASP A 81 6.01 0.28 -10.78
CA ASP A 81 7.13 -0.63 -10.60
C ASP A 81 7.94 -0.22 -9.37
N PHE A 82 7.79 -0.97 -8.27
CA PHE A 82 8.60 -0.73 -7.07
C PHE A 82 10.07 -1.09 -7.35
N GLU A 83 10.95 -0.12 -7.19
CA GLU A 83 12.39 -0.33 -7.28
C GLU A 83 12.97 -0.78 -5.93
N PHE A 84 13.85 -1.78 -5.97
CA PHE A 84 14.55 -2.30 -4.80
C PHE A 84 16.07 -2.33 -5.06
N PRO A 85 16.75 -1.17 -5.08
CA PRO A 85 18.15 -1.07 -5.49
C PRO A 85 19.11 -1.99 -4.70
N LEU A 86 18.81 -2.26 -3.42
CA LEU A 86 19.65 -3.10 -2.58
C LEU A 86 19.31 -4.60 -2.66
N MET A 87 18.29 -5.01 -3.43
CA MET A 87 17.79 -6.39 -3.39
C MET A 87 18.89 -7.44 -3.69
N THR A 88 19.71 -7.17 -4.71
CA THR A 88 20.81 -8.07 -5.08
C THR A 88 21.88 -8.13 -3.99
N LEU A 89 22.22 -6.99 -3.38
CA LEU A 89 23.23 -6.93 -2.32
C LEU A 89 22.77 -7.66 -1.06
N ILE A 90 21.48 -7.56 -0.73
CA ILE A 90 20.91 -8.15 0.50
C ILE A 90 20.87 -9.68 0.43
N ASN A 91 20.90 -10.29 -0.77
CA ASN A 91 20.83 -11.75 -0.90
C ASN A 91 21.94 -12.50 -0.16
N ASP A 92 23.12 -11.88 -0.04
CA ASP A 92 24.30 -12.50 0.58
C ASP A 92 24.53 -12.00 2.03
N ILE A 93 23.60 -11.21 2.58
CA ILE A 93 23.71 -10.70 3.95
C ILE A 93 23.07 -11.67 4.92
N GLU A 94 23.84 -12.11 5.92
CA GLU A 94 23.37 -12.95 7.02
C GLU A 94 23.38 -12.21 8.38
N ASP A 95 24.03 -11.03 8.45
CA ASP A 95 24.11 -10.21 9.65
C ASP A 95 23.23 -8.95 9.54
N ILE A 96 22.36 -8.76 10.52
CA ILE A 96 21.46 -7.60 10.61
C ILE A 96 22.21 -6.28 10.76
N GLU A 97 23.39 -6.26 11.37
CA GLU A 97 24.18 -5.03 11.52
C GLU A 97 24.72 -4.56 10.17
N ILE A 98 25.14 -5.49 9.30
CA ILE A 98 25.53 -5.17 7.92
C ILE A 98 24.34 -4.62 7.14
N LEU A 99 23.16 -5.23 7.28
CA LEU A 99 21.95 -4.74 6.64
C LEU A 99 21.61 -3.31 7.08
N LYS A 100 21.70 -3.00 8.37
CA LYS A 100 21.42 -1.66 8.91
C LYS A 100 22.28 -0.59 8.26
N GLU A 101 23.56 -0.85 8.01
CA GLU A 101 24.43 0.11 7.31
C GLU A 101 23.92 0.48 5.92
N TYR A 102 23.44 -0.52 5.15
CA TYR A 102 22.85 -0.27 3.84
C TYR A 102 21.52 0.49 3.93
N LEU A 103 20.67 0.14 4.90
CA LEU A 103 19.40 0.83 5.13
C LEU A 103 19.62 2.31 5.50
N THR A 104 20.63 2.61 6.32
CA THR A 104 20.98 3.99 6.68
C THR A 104 21.48 4.79 5.48
N ARG A 105 22.29 4.18 4.59
CA ARG A 105 22.73 4.83 3.34
C ARG A 105 21.56 5.22 2.43
N GLU A 106 20.52 4.39 2.39
CA GLU A 106 19.26 4.64 1.68
C GLU A 106 18.27 5.53 2.46
N LYS A 107 18.66 6.05 3.64
CA LYS A 107 17.85 6.91 4.51
C LYS A 107 16.54 6.25 4.94
N LEU A 108 16.58 4.97 5.33
CA LEU A 108 15.41 4.19 5.71
C LEU A 108 15.17 4.08 7.22
N ASP A 109 16.03 4.67 8.07
CA ASP A 109 16.01 4.51 9.53
C ASP A 109 14.67 4.89 10.20
N SER A 110 13.93 5.82 9.60
CA SER A 110 12.62 6.25 10.09
C SER A 110 11.51 5.20 9.89
N PHE A 111 11.75 4.16 9.08
CA PHE A 111 10.72 3.20 8.66
C PHE A 111 10.89 1.81 9.26
N TYR A 112 11.97 1.56 9.99
CA TYR A 112 12.21 0.26 10.64
C TYR A 112 12.74 0.34 12.06
N SER A 113 12.65 -0.79 12.76
CA SER A 113 13.32 -1.06 14.03
C SER A 113 13.76 -2.53 14.10
N VAL A 114 14.83 -2.77 14.85
CA VAL A 114 15.36 -4.11 15.15
C VAL A 114 15.35 -4.27 16.66
N ASP A 115 14.81 -5.39 17.14
CA ASP A 115 14.72 -5.76 18.56
C ASP A 115 14.09 -4.66 19.43
N SER A 116 13.19 -3.90 18.83
CA SER A 116 12.44 -2.82 19.47
C SER A 116 11.09 -2.71 18.79
N ARG A 117 10.02 -2.74 19.59
CA ARG A 117 8.64 -2.65 19.12
C ARG A 117 8.23 -1.18 19.00
N ILE A 118 8.24 -0.65 17.78
CA ILE A 118 7.93 0.74 17.45
C ILE A 118 6.72 0.81 16.50
N LYS A 119 5.75 1.65 16.88
CA LYS A 119 4.55 1.94 16.08
C LYS A 119 4.90 2.66 14.78
N GLY A 120 4.12 2.40 13.73
CA GLY A 120 4.26 3.01 12.42
C GLY A 120 5.49 2.55 11.63
N LYS A 121 6.19 1.49 12.08
CA LYS A 121 7.42 0.96 11.48
C LYS A 121 7.31 -0.53 11.16
N ILE A 122 8.20 -1.00 10.27
CA ILE A 122 8.47 -2.43 10.12
C ILE A 122 9.48 -2.85 11.21
N ASN A 123 9.07 -3.80 12.04
CA ASN A 123 9.86 -4.30 13.15
C ASN A 123 10.44 -5.66 12.78
N PHE A 124 11.71 -5.87 13.09
CA PHE A 124 12.36 -7.18 13.03
C PHE A 124 12.76 -7.62 14.44
N SER A 125 12.35 -8.81 14.85
CA SER A 125 12.79 -9.47 16.08
C SER A 125 13.77 -10.58 15.72
N SER A 126 15.01 -10.45 16.17
CA SER A 126 16.07 -11.45 15.98
C SER A 126 15.78 -12.71 16.80
N GLU A 127 15.31 -12.56 18.04
CA GLU A 127 14.94 -13.67 18.94
C GLU A 127 13.85 -14.56 18.33
N LEU A 128 12.79 -13.95 17.80
CA LEU A 128 11.65 -14.67 17.22
C LEU A 128 11.81 -14.92 15.72
N ASN A 129 12.91 -14.45 15.13
CA ASN A 129 13.15 -14.42 13.70
C ASN A 129 11.94 -13.92 12.91
N LYS A 130 11.36 -12.78 13.30
CA LYS A 130 10.01 -12.36 12.90
C LYS A 130 9.99 -10.94 12.35
N ILE A 131 9.20 -10.71 11.29
CA ILE A 131 8.91 -9.38 10.75
C ILE A 131 7.45 -9.03 10.99
N TYR A 132 7.18 -7.82 11.48
CA TYR A 132 5.82 -7.36 11.74
C TYR A 132 5.69 -5.83 11.65
N TYR A 133 4.51 -5.34 11.31
CA TYR A 133 4.16 -3.92 11.39
C TYR A 133 3.30 -3.69 12.63
N VAL A 134 3.48 -2.55 13.30
CA VAL A 134 2.63 -2.14 14.43
C VAL A 134 1.95 -0.83 14.07
N ASP A 135 0.62 -0.75 14.18
CA ASP A 135 -0.12 0.48 13.89
C ASP A 135 -0.14 1.47 15.07
N ALA A 136 -0.75 2.64 14.86
CA ALA A 136 -0.89 3.67 15.91
C ALA A 136 -1.69 3.18 17.13
N SER A 137 -2.66 2.28 16.89
CA SER A 137 -3.52 1.64 17.90
C SER A 137 -2.84 0.49 18.63
N ASP A 138 -1.55 0.24 18.35
CA ASP A 138 -0.76 -0.83 18.93
C ASP A 138 -1.13 -2.25 18.47
N ASN A 139 -1.89 -2.38 17.38
CA ASN A 139 -2.16 -3.68 16.79
C ASN A 139 -0.94 -4.15 16.00
N GLU A 140 -0.67 -5.45 16.07
CA GLU A 140 0.47 -6.08 15.43
C GLU A 140 0.03 -6.94 14.25
N TYR A 141 0.71 -6.76 13.11
CA TYR A 141 0.44 -7.46 11.86
C TYR A 141 1.68 -8.20 11.42
N ASN A 142 1.63 -9.54 11.46
CA ASN A 142 2.74 -10.38 11.05
C ASN A 142 2.92 -10.35 9.54
N LEU A 143 4.16 -10.14 9.09
CA LEU A 143 4.49 -10.17 7.67
C LEU A 143 4.97 -11.57 7.30
N PHE A 144 4.42 -12.12 6.21
CA PHE A 144 4.86 -13.39 5.67
C PHE A 144 6.22 -13.24 4.99
N TYR A 145 7.13 -14.17 5.24
CA TYR A 145 8.43 -14.26 4.59
C TYR A 145 8.80 -15.73 4.37
N LEU A 146 9.64 -15.99 3.36
CA LEU A 146 10.32 -17.27 3.24
C LEU A 146 11.52 -17.28 4.19
N PRO A 147 11.81 -18.38 4.91
CA PRO A 147 12.89 -18.40 5.91
C PRO A 147 14.26 -17.96 5.35
N ASN A 148 14.59 -18.35 4.12
CA ASN A 148 15.83 -17.99 3.44
C ASN A 148 15.80 -16.60 2.78
N ARG A 149 14.74 -15.81 3.00
CA ARG A 149 14.54 -14.49 2.39
C ARG A 149 14.10 -13.43 3.40
N ILE A 150 14.45 -13.62 4.68
CA ILE A 150 13.94 -12.76 5.74
C ILE A 150 14.42 -11.31 5.57
N PHE A 151 15.71 -11.08 5.33
CA PHE A 151 16.22 -9.73 5.13
C PHE A 151 15.75 -9.06 3.84
N GLN A 152 15.58 -9.84 2.76
CA GLN A 152 14.95 -9.33 1.53
C GLN A 152 13.52 -8.89 1.80
N THR A 153 12.77 -9.67 2.57
CA THR A 153 11.38 -9.36 2.91
C THR A 153 11.32 -8.16 3.85
N PHE A 154 12.21 -8.09 4.83
CA PHE A 154 12.32 -6.95 5.74
C PHE A 154 12.59 -5.67 4.95
N TYR A 155 13.63 -5.65 4.11
CA TYR A 155 13.95 -4.51 3.24
C TYR A 155 12.81 -4.12 2.31
N ALA A 156 12.23 -5.09 1.59
CA ALA A 156 11.12 -4.82 0.67
C ALA A 156 9.92 -4.21 1.39
N SER A 157 9.66 -4.63 2.62
CA SER A 157 8.56 -4.11 3.44
C SER A 157 8.82 -2.68 3.91
N ILE A 158 10.07 -2.36 4.24
CA ILE A 158 10.51 -1.00 4.61
C ILE A 158 10.35 -0.04 3.43
N VAL A 159 10.84 -0.44 2.25
CA VAL A 159 10.73 0.36 1.02
C VAL A 159 9.26 0.61 0.69
N LYS A 160 8.43 -0.45 0.70
CA LYS A 160 6.98 -0.31 0.46
C LYS A 160 6.31 0.61 1.48
N LEU A 161 6.63 0.46 2.77
CA LEU A 161 6.09 1.32 3.82
C LEU A 161 6.41 2.80 3.54
N LYS A 162 7.69 3.11 3.26
CA LYS A 162 8.12 4.47 2.91
C LYS A 162 7.33 5.01 1.72
N THR A 163 7.32 4.27 0.61
CA THR A 163 6.68 4.72 -0.63
C THR A 163 5.18 4.95 -0.45
N ILE A 164 4.48 4.04 0.22
CA ILE A 164 3.04 4.20 0.44
C ILE A 164 2.75 5.34 1.43
N LYS A 165 3.59 5.55 2.45
CA LYS A 165 3.44 6.72 3.34
C LYS A 165 3.62 8.04 2.58
N GLU A 166 4.59 8.12 1.67
CA GLU A 166 4.76 9.29 0.80
C GLU A 166 3.53 9.53 -0.09
N TRP A 167 2.93 8.46 -0.61
CA TRP A 167 1.66 8.55 -1.36
C TRP A 167 0.48 9.01 -0.51
N LEU A 168 0.37 8.49 0.71
CA LEU A 168 -0.66 8.92 1.64
C LEU A 168 -0.52 10.41 1.96
N ILE A 169 0.70 10.92 2.16
CA ILE A 169 0.95 12.36 2.35
C ILE A 169 0.50 13.15 1.11
N GLN A 170 0.80 12.68 -0.11
CA GLN A 170 0.36 13.35 -1.34
C GLN A 170 -1.16 13.36 -1.54
N LEU A 171 -1.86 12.34 -1.01
CA LEU A 171 -3.31 12.22 -1.11
C LEU A 171 -4.06 12.94 0.01
N ASN A 172 -3.40 13.22 1.14
CA ASN A 172 -4.06 13.55 2.40
C ASN A 172 -3.68 14.97 2.86
N ASP A 173 -4.41 15.98 2.38
CA ASP A 173 -4.20 17.38 2.81
C ASP A 173 -5.15 17.86 3.93
N ALA A 174 -6.16 17.08 4.39
CA ALA A 174 -7.09 17.61 5.43
C ALA A 174 -7.91 16.64 6.30
N ASN A 175 -8.14 15.36 5.93
CA ASN A 175 -9.29 14.62 6.47
C ASN A 175 -9.00 13.59 7.59
N GLY A 176 -7.74 13.38 8.00
CA GLY A 176 -7.37 12.50 9.13
C GLY A 176 -7.61 10.98 8.94
N LEU A 177 -8.29 10.58 7.87
CA LEU A 177 -8.60 9.17 7.55
C LEU A 177 -7.35 8.33 7.22
N GLY A 178 -6.29 8.97 6.72
CA GLY A 178 -5.00 8.32 6.50
C GLY A 178 -4.42 7.73 7.78
N ASP A 179 -4.67 8.35 8.93
CA ASP A 179 -4.21 7.87 10.23
C ASP A 179 -5.14 6.79 10.79
N GLN A 180 -6.45 6.98 10.66
CA GLN A 180 -7.45 6.00 11.12
C GLN A 180 -7.33 4.66 10.39
N TYR A 181 -7.21 4.69 9.06
CA TYR A 181 -7.16 3.51 8.22
C TYR A 181 -5.75 3.22 7.69
N GLU A 182 -4.68 3.71 8.36
CA GLU A 182 -3.29 3.56 7.89
C GLU A 182 -2.98 2.09 7.61
N ALA A 183 -3.27 1.20 8.56
CA ALA A 183 -3.02 -0.23 8.40
C ALA A 183 -3.79 -0.84 7.22
N THR A 184 -5.03 -0.43 6.98
CA THR A 184 -5.84 -0.88 5.82
C THR A 184 -5.26 -0.36 4.50
N LEU A 185 -4.88 0.92 4.44
CA LEU A 185 -4.31 1.55 3.25
C LEU A 185 -2.89 1.04 2.95
N LEU A 186 -2.15 0.60 3.97
CA LEU A 186 -0.89 -0.14 3.85
C LEU A 186 -1.12 -1.60 3.45
N GLY A 187 -2.32 -2.15 3.66
CA GLY A 187 -2.69 -3.52 3.28
C GLY A 187 -2.45 -4.55 4.38
N TYR A 188 -2.20 -4.13 5.61
CA TYR A 188 -2.03 -4.98 6.79
C TYR A 188 -3.35 -5.34 7.46
N SER A 189 -4.36 -4.45 7.36
CA SER A 189 -5.69 -4.65 7.90
C SER A 189 -6.76 -4.74 6.80
N SER A 190 -7.92 -5.28 7.16
CA SER A 190 -9.16 -5.21 6.38
C SER A 190 -10.23 -4.34 7.06
N GLU A 191 -9.87 -3.57 8.08
CA GLU A 191 -10.82 -2.68 8.75
C GLU A 191 -11.42 -1.69 7.74
N GLY A 192 -12.75 -1.58 7.74
CA GLY A 192 -13.50 -0.76 6.77
C GLY A 192 -13.65 -1.38 5.37
N VAL A 193 -13.08 -2.58 5.13
CA VAL A 193 -13.08 -3.25 3.82
C VAL A 193 -13.60 -4.68 3.93
N GLU A 194 -14.63 -5.01 3.16
CA GLU A 194 -15.12 -6.38 3.01
C GLU A 194 -14.51 -6.99 1.75
N LYS A 195 -13.70 -8.04 1.90
CA LYS A 195 -13.03 -8.74 0.78
C LYS A 195 -13.91 -9.88 0.24
N PHE A 196 -13.81 -10.16 -1.05
CA PHE A 196 -14.49 -11.27 -1.73
C PHE A 196 -13.53 -12.40 -2.10
#